data_AF-A0A7C9VR84-F1
#
_entry.id   AF-A0A7C9VR84-F1
#
_cell.length_a   1.000
_cell.length_b   1.000
_cell.length_c   1.000
_cell.angle_alpha   90.00
_cell.angle_beta   90.00
_cell.angle_gamma   90.00
#
_symmetry.space_group_name_H-M   'P 1'
#
loop_
_entity.id
_entity.type
_entity.pdbx_description
1 polymer ?
#
loop_
_entity_poly.entity_id
_entity_poly.type
_entity_poly.pdbx_seq_one_letter_code
_entity_poly.pdbx_strand_id
1 'polypeptide(L)'
;PAGIAKLPQDLASDPHLLKTGHWQPSDRPFMGPHLLPSVAYREGDSELPYAIVNVAPTLGQHNHEVLREVLGLSDAEIAELERSEIIGTEATLPKPKTKKSDGKTASAAS
;
A
#
# COMPACT_ATOMS: atom_id res chain seq x y z
N PRO A 1 -39.28 12.40 0.03
CA PRO A 1 -38.03 12.92 0.63
C PRO A 1 -37.05 13.28 -0.50
N ALA A 2 -36.25 14.34 -0.33
CA ALA A 2 -35.26 14.79 -1.31
C ALA A 2 -34.00 15.30 -0.60
N GLY A 3 -32.86 15.31 -1.30
CA GLY A 3 -31.58 15.81 -0.80
C GLY A 3 -30.73 16.42 -1.93
N ILE A 4 -29.72 17.21 -1.57
CA ILE A 4 -28.83 17.87 -2.53
C ILE A 4 -27.86 16.83 -3.11
N ALA A 5 -27.73 16.78 -4.44
CA ALA A 5 -26.68 16.03 -5.12
C ALA A 5 -25.37 16.83 -5.06
N LYS A 6 -24.58 16.61 -4.01
CA LYS A 6 -23.27 17.27 -3.84
C LYS A 6 -22.24 16.70 -4.81
N LEU A 7 -21.29 17.53 -5.23
CA LEU A 7 -20.14 17.09 -6.00
C LEU A 7 -19.09 16.47 -5.07
N PRO A 8 -18.24 15.55 -5.55
CA PRO A 8 -17.19 14.94 -4.72
C PRO A 8 -16.25 15.96 -4.05
N GLN A 9 -15.92 17.04 -4.75
CA GLN A 9 -15.05 18.11 -4.23
C GLN A 9 -15.65 18.88 -3.04
N ASP A 10 -16.98 18.91 -2.92
CA ASP A 10 -17.67 19.62 -1.83
C ASP A 10 -17.61 18.84 -0.52
N LEU A 11 -17.31 17.54 -0.58
CA LEU A 11 -17.38 16.63 0.56
C LEU A 11 -16.29 16.89 1.59
N ALA A 12 -15.10 17.33 1.16
CA ALA A 12 -13.98 17.61 2.06
C ALA A 12 -14.31 18.69 3.10
N SER A 13 -15.19 19.63 2.75
CA SER A 13 -15.66 20.72 3.62
C SER A 13 -17.09 20.52 4.14
N ASP A 14 -17.68 19.34 3.95
CA ASP A 14 -19.06 19.09 4.36
C ASP A 14 -19.20 19.19 5.90
N PRO A 15 -20.10 20.04 6.43
CA PRO A 15 -20.23 20.26 7.88
C PRO A 15 -20.56 18.99 8.67
N HIS A 16 -21.34 18.06 8.09
CA HIS A 16 -21.69 16.82 8.76
C HIS A 16 -20.53 15.84 8.77
N LEU A 17 -19.81 15.70 7.65
CA LEU A 17 -18.62 14.84 7.57
C LEU A 17 -17.49 15.34 8.48
N LEU A 18 -17.30 16.65 8.60
CA LEU A 18 -16.36 17.23 9.56
C LEU A 18 -16.80 16.98 11.01
N LYS A 19 -18.06 17.27 11.34
CA LYS A 19 -18.59 17.08 12.71
C LYS A 19 -18.51 15.63 13.18
N THR A 20 -18.74 14.68 12.28
CA THR A 20 -18.73 13.25 12.60
C THR A 20 -17.33 12.64 12.54
N GLY A 21 -16.28 13.43 12.29
CA GLY A 21 -14.91 12.93 12.20
C GLY A 21 -14.69 11.98 11.04
N HIS A 22 -15.51 12.07 9.98
CA HIS A 22 -15.36 11.23 8.79
C HIS A 22 -14.02 11.47 8.12
N TRP A 23 -13.57 12.73 8.04
CA TRP A 23 -12.26 13.08 7.50
C TRP A 23 -11.22 13.14 8.61
N GLN A 24 -10.25 12.24 8.58
CA GLN A 24 -9.13 12.24 9.50
C GLN A 24 -7.85 12.70 8.77
N PRO A 25 -7.21 13.81 9.20
CA PRO A 25 -5.97 14.25 8.60
C PRO A 25 -4.85 13.26 8.92
N SER A 26 -4.07 12.91 7.91
CA SER A 26 -2.91 12.03 8.02
C SER A 26 -1.78 12.53 7.12
N ASP A 27 -0.54 12.27 7.51
CA ASP A 27 0.61 12.48 6.62
C ASP A 27 1.05 11.12 6.06
N ARG A 28 1.17 11.01 4.75
CA ARG A 28 1.50 9.76 4.07
C ARG A 28 2.89 9.85 3.43
N PRO A 29 3.77 8.85 3.66
CA PRO A 29 5.04 8.77 2.97
C PRO A 29 4.86 8.94 1.45
N PHE A 30 5.71 9.78 0.83
CA PHE A 30 5.70 10.13 -0.61
C PHE A 30 4.50 10.94 -1.12
N MET A 31 3.40 11.06 -0.37
CA MET A 31 2.19 11.80 -0.79
C MET A 31 1.98 13.10 -0.01
N GLY A 32 2.45 13.18 1.24
CA GLY A 32 2.22 14.32 2.12
C GLY A 32 0.83 14.31 2.80
N PRO A 33 0.35 15.47 3.26
CA PRO A 33 -0.91 15.60 3.99
C PRO A 33 -2.13 15.17 3.16
N HIS A 34 -2.99 14.34 3.74
CA HIS A 34 -4.19 13.81 3.09
C HIS A 34 -5.34 13.57 4.09
N LEU A 35 -6.58 13.78 3.63
CA LEU A 35 -7.78 13.43 4.39
C LEU A 35 -8.15 11.97 4.11
N LEU A 36 -8.09 11.12 5.12
CA LEU A 36 -8.54 9.74 5.02
C LEU A 36 -10.00 9.63 5.49
N PRO A 37 -10.86 8.91 4.75
CA PRO A 37 -12.20 8.59 5.23
C PRO A 37 -12.10 7.59 6.40
N SER A 38 -12.87 7.84 7.45
CA SER A 38 -13.00 6.94 8.60
C SER A 38 -13.94 5.78 8.30
N VAL A 39 -13.99 4.80 9.21
CA VAL A 39 -15.06 3.81 9.23
C VAL A 39 -16.43 4.50 9.25
N ALA A 40 -17.39 3.92 8.53
CA ALA A 40 -18.71 4.53 8.30
C ALA A 40 -19.69 4.35 9.47
N TYR A 41 -19.35 3.50 10.45
CA TYR A 41 -20.19 3.18 11.59
C TYR A 41 -19.59 3.70 12.90
N ARG A 42 -20.39 3.61 13.97
CA ARG A 42 -19.98 3.87 15.36
C ARG A 42 -20.28 2.63 16.20
N GLU A 43 -19.45 2.39 17.20
CA GLU A 43 -19.61 1.27 18.12
C GLU A 43 -19.98 1.80 19.52
N GLY A 44 -20.97 1.15 20.15
CA GLY A 44 -21.50 1.57 21.45
C GLY A 44 -22.01 3.01 21.43
N ASP A 45 -21.64 3.76 22.47
CA ASP A 45 -22.00 5.16 22.65
C ASP A 45 -20.96 6.14 22.05
N SER A 46 -20.05 5.65 21.19
CA SER A 46 -19.00 6.51 20.61
C SER A 46 -19.55 7.51 19.61
N GLU A 47 -19.34 8.80 19.87
CA GLU A 47 -19.71 9.87 18.95
C GLU A 47 -18.77 9.96 17.73
N LEU A 48 -17.49 9.57 17.91
CA LEU A 48 -16.42 9.65 16.90
C LEU A 48 -16.00 8.25 16.39
N PRO A 49 -15.43 8.13 15.18
CA PRO A 49 -14.96 6.84 14.69
C PRO A 49 -13.64 6.48 15.37
N TYR A 50 -13.17 5.25 15.19
CA TYR A 50 -11.80 4.91 15.60
C TYR A 50 -10.79 5.83 14.88
N ALA A 51 -9.77 6.24 15.62
CA ALA A 51 -8.65 6.97 15.05
C ALA A 51 -7.85 6.06 14.10
N ILE A 52 -7.47 6.61 12.95
CA ILE A 52 -6.53 5.96 12.03
C ILE A 52 -5.14 6.09 12.64
N VAL A 53 -4.70 5.04 13.33
CA VAL A 53 -3.39 5.00 13.99
C VAL A 53 -2.26 4.54 13.07
N ASN A 54 -2.59 3.87 11.98
CA ASN A 54 -1.64 3.40 10.98
C ASN A 54 -2.13 3.76 9.58
N VAL A 55 -1.28 4.43 8.80
CA VAL A 55 -1.52 4.64 7.37
C VAL A 55 -1.14 3.39 6.58
N ALA A 56 -1.63 3.28 5.35
CA ALA A 56 -1.25 2.15 4.50
C ALA A 56 0.28 2.11 4.30
N PRO A 57 0.91 0.94 4.50
CA PRO A 57 2.37 0.81 4.53
C PRO A 57 2.99 1.07 3.17
N THR A 58 4.27 1.44 3.17
CA THR A 58 5.07 1.53 1.94
C THR A 58 5.49 0.15 1.46
N LEU A 59 5.98 0.07 0.22
CA LEU A 59 6.56 -1.16 -0.31
C LEU A 59 7.63 -1.69 0.66
N GLY A 60 7.47 -2.94 1.07
CA GLY A 60 8.42 -3.63 1.94
C GLY A 60 8.60 -3.07 3.36
N GLN A 61 7.76 -2.13 3.82
CA GLN A 61 7.92 -1.47 5.13
C GLN A 61 8.10 -2.45 6.29
N HIS A 62 7.40 -3.59 6.24
CA HIS A 62 7.39 -4.60 7.28
C HIS A 62 8.15 -5.88 6.89
N ASN A 63 9.00 -5.86 5.86
CA ASN A 63 9.72 -7.06 5.41
C ASN A 63 10.55 -7.67 6.54
N HIS A 64 11.41 -6.89 7.20
CA HIS A 64 12.27 -7.39 8.28
C HIS A 64 11.45 -7.89 9.47
N GLU A 65 10.44 -7.13 9.90
CA GLU A 65 9.54 -7.51 10.99
C GLU A 65 8.88 -8.87 10.72
N VAL A 66 8.21 -9.03 9.58
CA VAL A 66 7.48 -10.27 9.27
C VAL A 66 8.42 -11.43 9.00
N LEU A 67 9.45 -11.25 8.17
CA LEU A 67 10.35 -12.35 7.80
C LEU A 67 11.16 -12.84 9.00
N ARG A 68 11.59 -11.95 9.89
CA ARG A 68 12.31 -12.33 11.10
C ARG A 68 11.38 -12.85 12.19
N GLU A 69 10.38 -12.07 12.58
CA GLU A 69 9.61 -12.34 13.80
C GLU A 69 8.49 -13.36 13.58
N VAL A 70 7.89 -13.37 12.39
CA VAL A 70 6.79 -14.30 12.07
C VAL A 70 7.32 -15.57 11.39
N LEU A 71 8.27 -15.44 10.46
CA LEU A 71 8.81 -16.59 9.71
C LEU A 71 10.12 -17.15 10.27
N GLY A 72 10.79 -16.45 11.18
CA GLY A 72 12.00 -16.95 11.84
C GLY A 72 13.27 -16.93 11.00
N LEU A 73 13.31 -16.17 9.89
CA LEU A 73 14.50 -16.06 9.07
C LEU A 73 15.61 -15.32 9.82
N SER A 74 16.85 -15.79 9.62
CA SER A 74 18.04 -15.10 10.08
C SER A 74 18.35 -13.86 9.24
N ASP A 75 19.13 -12.94 9.82
CA ASP A 75 19.58 -11.72 9.12
C ASP A 75 20.35 -12.05 7.84
N ALA A 76 21.09 -13.16 7.82
CA ALA A 76 21.83 -13.60 6.64
C ALA A 76 20.91 -14.05 5.49
N GLU A 77 19.81 -14.75 5.83
CA GLU A 77 18.81 -15.18 4.85
C GLU A 77 18.02 -13.99 4.30
N ILE A 78 17.60 -13.05 5.16
CA ILE A 78 16.91 -11.83 4.72
C ILE A 78 17.82 -11.01 3.80
N ALA A 79 19.08 -10.81 4.18
CA ALA A 79 20.04 -10.09 3.36
C ALA A 79 20.30 -10.79 2.00
N GLU A 80 20.22 -12.11 1.93
CA GLU A 80 20.31 -12.84 0.66
C GLU A 80 19.08 -12.60 -0.23
N LEU A 81 17.87 -12.56 0.35
CA LEU A 81 16.66 -12.21 -0.39
C LEU A 81 16.71 -10.78 -0.96
N GLU A 82 17.26 -9.83 -0.21
CA GLU A 82 17.47 -8.46 -0.68
C GLU A 82 18.50 -8.41 -1.82
N ARG A 83 19.67 -9.07 -1.66
CA ARG A 83 20.71 -9.12 -2.71
C ARG A 83 20.22 -9.80 -3.99
N SER A 84 19.40 -10.83 -3.85
CA SER A 84 18.78 -11.53 -4.97
C SER A 84 17.58 -10.77 -5.58
N GLU A 85 17.27 -9.57 -5.08
CA GLU A 85 16.16 -8.72 -5.51
C GLU A 85 14.79 -9.44 -5.46
N ILE A 86 14.63 -10.37 -4.52
CA ILE A 86 13.37 -11.10 -4.26
C ILE A 86 12.45 -10.26 -3.39
N ILE A 87 13.02 -9.50 -2.45
CA ILE A 87 12.33 -8.51 -1.61
C ILE A 87 13.02 -7.15 -1.76
N GLY A 88 12.32 -6.08 -1.39
CA GLY A 88 12.87 -4.72 -1.39
C GLY A 88 11.89 -3.70 -0.82
N THR A 89 12.37 -2.47 -0.66
CA THR A 89 11.62 -1.33 -0.10
C THR A 89 11.41 -0.18 -1.10
N GLU A 90 11.98 -0.30 -2.31
CA GLU A 90 11.93 0.71 -3.35
C GLU A 90 11.30 0.18 -4.64
N ALA A 91 10.57 1.04 -5.34
CA ALA A 91 9.96 0.69 -6.61
C ALA A 91 11.01 0.70 -7.72
N THR A 92 11.29 -0.46 -8.31
CA THR A 92 12.24 -0.60 -9.42
C THR A 92 11.55 -0.50 -10.78
N LEU A 93 12.26 0.01 -11.79
CA LEU A 93 11.79 -0.08 -13.18
C LEU A 93 11.75 -1.54 -13.66
N PRO A 94 10.84 -1.90 -14.59
CA PRO A 94 10.84 -3.23 -15.19
C PRO A 94 12.19 -3.53 -15.84
N LYS A 95 12.76 -4.70 -15.54
CA LYS A 95 13.99 -5.15 -16.20
C LYS A 95 13.72 -5.37 -17.70
N PRO A 96 14.61 -4.93 -18.61
CA PRO A 96 14.44 -5.16 -20.03
C PRO A 96 14.41 -6.67 -20.30
N LYS A 97 13.39 -7.13 -21.03
CA LYS A 97 13.29 -8.55 -21.42
C LYS A 97 14.49 -8.91 -22.30
N THR A 98 15.30 -9.87 -21.87
CA THR A 98 16.33 -10.46 -22.73
C THR A 98 15.65 -11.14 -23.91
N LYS A 99 16.00 -10.72 -25.15
CA LYS A 99 15.53 -11.38 -26.37
C LYS A 99 16.02 -12.83 -26.33
N LYS A 100 15.08 -13.79 -26.36
CA LYS A 100 15.39 -15.19 -26.61
C LYS A 100 16.08 -15.27 -27.98
N SER A 101 17.35 -15.67 -28.01
CA SER A 101 18.00 -16.03 -29.27
C SER A 101 17.40 -17.35 -29.73
N ASP A 102 16.71 -17.35 -30.88
CA ASP A 102 16.19 -18.56 -31.50
C ASP A 102 17.37 -19.45 -31.92
N GLY A 103 17.66 -20.46 -31.08
CA GLY A 103 18.59 -21.52 -31.40
C GLY A 103 18.02 -22.42 -32.50
N LYS A 104 18.20 -22.04 -33.76
CA LYS A 104 18.00 -22.94 -34.91
C LYS A 104 19.20 -23.87 -35.03
N THR A 105 19.19 -25.00 -34.34
CA THR A 105 20.03 -26.14 -34.69
C THR A 105 19.31 -26.96 -35.77
N ALA A 106 19.70 -26.76 -37.03
CA ALA A 106 19.31 -27.66 -38.10
C ALA A 106 20.07 -28.98 -37.92
N SER A 107 19.34 -30.04 -37.55
CA SER A 107 19.84 -31.42 -37.64
C SER A 107 19.61 -31.90 -39.07
N ALA A 108 20.68 -31.93 -39.87
CA ALA A 108 20.75 -32.74 -41.07
C ALA A 108 21.41 -34.07 -40.68
N ALA A 109 20.67 -35.16 -40.78
CA ALA A 109 21.23 -36.51 -40.73
C ALA A 109 20.68 -37.30 -41.92
N SER A 110 21.65 -37.89 -42.63
CA SER A 110 21.56 -38.74 -43.81
C SER A 110 20.82 -40.04 -43.59
#